data_AF-A0A965YZR1-F1
#
_entry.id   AF-A0A965YZR1-F1
#
_cell.length_a   1.000
_cell.length_b   1.000
_cell.length_c   1.000
_cell.angle_alpha   90.00
_cell.angle_beta   90.00
_cell.angle_gamma   90.00
#
_symmetry.space_group_name_H-M   'P 1'
#
loop_
_entity.id
_entity.type
_entity.pdbx_description
1 polymer ?
#
loop_
_entity_poly.entity_id
_entity_poly.type
_entity_poly.pdbx_seq_one_letter_code
_entity_poly.pdbx_strand_id
1 'polypeptide(L)'
;MNSFSISTVDIIILVAYITFIVIWGLKHGKSSDSQSYFLAGRSMPWWIVGLSLFAASISSTTLIGQSGDAYDTGLAVFNYNLTGVIVMVFFAIFLLPLYIRSKVFTIPEFLEKRFDERSRFYFSAICIVGNIFLDAAGALYASALIIKLIFPTADLQVIILVFAAISASYTIPGGLSSVIRTEIIQAVVLIAGSVLLTWFCFRQGGDYFYDLFTNNDILTKLIRPMDDVATPWLGLIVGMPVLGIYFWANNQTMVQKVLSARSVDEGRKGLMLNGFLTLATLLIIAIPGLIARGLFPGLERPDMVYPAMVINLIPKGLMAILLAALLSALISTLSAILNSTSTLFTIDFYARFHKQADSKKLVVAGKITSLVIITIAAFWAP
;
A
#
# COMPACT_ATOMS: atom_id res chain seq x y z
N MET A 1 20.98 -20.46 -6.66
CA MET A 1 19.93 -19.67 -7.34
C MET A 1 20.53 -19.12 -8.61
N ASN A 2 19.94 -19.42 -9.78
CA ASN A 2 20.41 -18.85 -11.05
C ASN A 2 20.36 -17.32 -10.96
N SER A 3 21.41 -16.65 -11.45
CA SER A 3 21.50 -15.20 -11.46
C SER A 3 20.31 -14.60 -12.22
N PHE A 4 19.73 -13.52 -11.66
CA PHE A 4 18.61 -12.77 -12.22
C PHE A 4 19.03 -12.18 -13.58
N SER A 5 18.81 -12.90 -14.68
CA SER A 5 19.14 -12.41 -16.02
C SER A 5 17.99 -11.58 -16.56
N ILE A 6 17.98 -10.30 -16.19
CA ILE A 6 17.14 -9.30 -16.82
C ILE A 6 17.64 -9.02 -18.22
N SER A 7 16.74 -9.01 -19.20
CA SER A 7 17.10 -8.57 -20.54
C SER A 7 17.25 -7.05 -20.60
N THR A 8 18.09 -6.54 -21.50
CA THR A 8 18.19 -5.08 -21.74
C THR A 8 16.83 -4.46 -22.07
N VAL A 9 15.95 -5.23 -22.74
CA VAL A 9 14.58 -4.82 -23.05
C VAL A 9 13.77 -4.60 -21.76
N ASP A 10 13.90 -5.49 -20.78
CA ASP A 10 13.18 -5.34 -19.50
C ASP A 10 13.64 -4.08 -18.74
N ILE A 11 14.94 -3.77 -18.74
CA ILE A 11 15.48 -2.53 -18.13
C ILE A 11 14.88 -1.29 -18.81
N ILE A 12 14.86 -1.27 -20.14
CA ILE A 12 14.33 -0.14 -20.90
C ILE A 12 12.85 0.08 -20.56
N ILE A 13 12.06 -1.00 -20.50
CA ILE A 13 10.63 -0.92 -20.13
C ILE A 13 10.47 -0.36 -18.70
N LEU A 14 11.29 -0.82 -17.74
CA LEU A 14 11.23 -0.34 -16.37
C LEU A 14 11.60 1.14 -16.23
N VAL A 15 12.68 1.57 -16.88
CA VAL A 15 13.11 2.96 -16.88
C VAL A 15 12.06 3.85 -17.56
N ALA A 16 11.50 3.40 -18.69
CA ALA A 16 10.41 4.11 -19.36
C ALA A 16 9.17 4.21 -18.48
N TYR A 17 8.81 3.14 -17.77
CA TYR A 17 7.68 3.11 -16.83
C TYR A 17 7.86 4.10 -15.67
N ILE A 18 9.01 4.07 -14.99
CA ILE A 18 9.30 4.98 -13.88
C ILE A 18 9.28 6.43 -14.37
N THR A 19 9.94 6.71 -15.50
CA THR A 19 9.98 8.04 -16.10
C THR A 19 8.57 8.52 -16.45
N PHE A 20 7.74 7.66 -17.03
CA PHE A 20 6.35 7.95 -17.34
C PHE A 20 5.55 8.30 -16.09
N ILE A 21 5.66 7.52 -15.00
CA ILE A 21 4.96 7.80 -13.74
C ILE A 21 5.38 9.15 -13.16
N VAL A 22 6.68 9.47 -13.15
CA VAL A 22 7.19 10.75 -12.65
C VAL A 22 6.63 11.91 -13.48
N ILE A 23 6.71 11.85 -14.81
CA ILE A 23 6.19 12.89 -15.70
C ILE A 23 4.67 13.02 -15.53
N TRP A 24 3.96 11.91 -15.44
CA TRP A 24 2.51 11.88 -15.27
C TRP A 24 2.08 12.54 -13.96
N GLY A 25 2.74 12.20 -12.86
CA GLY A 25 2.49 12.79 -11.54
C GLY A 25 2.76 14.29 -11.54
N LEU A 26 3.91 14.71 -12.06
CA LEU A 26 4.27 16.13 -12.18
C LEU A 26 3.25 16.93 -13.00
N LYS A 27 2.77 16.38 -14.14
CA LYS A 27 1.82 17.06 -15.03
C LYS A 27 0.43 17.21 -14.40
N HIS A 28 0.03 16.30 -13.51
CA HIS A 28 -1.32 16.28 -12.93
C HIS A 28 -1.39 16.63 -11.44
N GLY A 29 -0.29 17.11 -10.88
CA GLY A 29 -0.23 17.68 -9.54
C GLY A 29 -1.03 18.98 -9.44
N LYS A 30 -1.70 19.18 -8.30
CA LYS A 30 -2.43 20.42 -7.99
C LYS A 30 -2.02 20.89 -6.59
N SER A 31 -1.32 22.01 -6.51
CA SER A 31 -0.80 22.55 -5.24
C SER A 31 -1.05 24.05 -5.08
N SER A 32 -2.14 24.59 -5.65
CA SER A 32 -2.48 26.01 -5.56
C SER A 32 -2.85 26.46 -4.15
N ASP A 33 -3.49 25.56 -3.41
CA ASP A 33 -4.05 25.79 -2.07
C ASP A 33 -4.00 24.48 -1.27
N SER A 34 -4.30 24.56 0.04
CA SER A 34 -4.15 23.47 0.99
C SER A 34 -5.20 22.37 0.77
N GLN A 35 -6.41 22.69 0.33
CA GLN A 35 -7.39 21.65 -0.03
C GLN A 35 -6.97 20.92 -1.29
N SER A 36 -6.47 21.62 -2.30
CA SER A 36 -5.93 21.01 -3.52
C SER A 36 -4.73 20.11 -3.21
N TYR A 37 -3.80 20.58 -2.37
CA TYR A 37 -2.58 19.86 -2.03
C TYR A 37 -2.83 18.66 -1.12
N PHE A 38 -3.58 18.82 -0.02
CA PHE A 38 -3.76 17.76 0.98
C PHE A 38 -4.99 16.87 0.75
N LEU A 39 -6.02 17.34 0.04
CA LEU A 39 -7.29 16.61 -0.13
C LEU A 39 -7.69 16.45 -1.61
N ALA A 40 -6.80 16.79 -2.54
CA ALA A 40 -7.06 16.77 -3.98
C ALA A 40 -8.35 17.53 -4.38
N GLY A 41 -8.65 18.60 -3.64
CA GLY A 41 -9.82 19.46 -3.85
C GLY A 41 -11.16 18.78 -3.61
N ARG A 42 -11.20 17.61 -2.94
CA ARG A 42 -12.43 16.83 -2.70
C ARG A 42 -13.26 16.61 -3.97
N SER A 43 -12.58 16.22 -5.05
CA SER A 43 -13.18 16.13 -6.39
C SER A 43 -13.18 14.71 -6.96
N MET A 44 -12.65 13.73 -6.21
CA MET A 44 -12.41 12.40 -6.75
C MET A 44 -13.72 11.62 -6.90
N PRO A 45 -13.98 11.01 -8.07
CA PRO A 45 -15.06 10.07 -8.25
C PRO A 45 -14.72 8.73 -7.59
N TRP A 46 -15.76 7.93 -7.33
CA TRP A 46 -15.68 6.69 -6.57
C TRP A 46 -14.65 5.69 -7.08
N TRP A 47 -14.52 5.54 -8.40
CA TRP A 47 -13.60 4.56 -9.00
C TRP A 47 -12.14 4.95 -8.79
N ILE A 48 -11.83 6.26 -8.77
CA ILE A 48 -10.49 6.76 -8.44
C ILE A 48 -10.18 6.49 -6.96
N VAL A 49 -11.14 6.79 -6.08
CA VAL A 49 -10.98 6.54 -4.63
C VAL A 49 -10.74 5.05 -4.38
N GLY A 50 -11.53 4.17 -5.00
CA GLY A 50 -11.39 2.72 -4.81
C GLY A 50 -10.07 2.16 -5.32
N LEU A 51 -9.63 2.54 -6.53
CA LEU A 51 -8.34 2.08 -7.07
C LEU A 51 -7.14 2.64 -6.30
N SER A 52 -7.23 3.89 -5.83
CA SER A 52 -6.18 4.51 -5.03
C SER A 52 -6.08 3.89 -3.63
N LEU A 53 -7.21 3.53 -3.01
CA LEU A 53 -7.23 2.74 -1.77
C LEU A 53 -6.60 1.38 -1.99
N PHE A 54 -6.97 0.69 -3.09
CA PHE A 54 -6.44 -0.63 -3.39
C PHE A 54 -4.93 -0.59 -3.60
N ALA A 55 -4.43 0.32 -4.45
CA ALA A 55 -2.99 0.51 -4.69
C ALA A 55 -2.21 0.78 -3.40
N ALA A 56 -2.73 1.64 -2.52
CA ALA A 56 -2.05 1.91 -1.25
C ALA A 56 -2.13 0.76 -0.24
N SER A 57 -3.16 -0.09 -0.33
CA SER A 57 -3.30 -1.26 0.53
C SER A 57 -2.44 -2.45 0.08
N ILE A 58 -2.17 -2.55 -1.22
CA ILE A 58 -1.27 -3.56 -1.77
C ILE A 58 0.14 -2.98 -1.86
N SER A 59 0.85 -3.05 -0.75
CA SER A 59 2.27 -2.71 -0.66
C SER A 59 3.15 -3.89 -1.11
N SER A 60 4.46 -3.67 -1.15
CA SER A 60 5.42 -4.76 -1.28
C SER A 60 5.33 -5.75 -0.13
N THR A 61 5.05 -5.28 1.10
CA THR A 61 4.86 -6.16 2.25
C THR A 61 3.61 -7.02 2.10
N THR A 62 2.56 -6.53 1.45
CA THR A 62 1.40 -7.34 1.09
C THR A 62 1.78 -8.40 0.04
N LEU A 63 2.43 -8.02 -1.06
CA LEU A 63 2.80 -8.98 -2.12
C LEU A 63 3.78 -10.05 -1.63
N ILE A 64 4.83 -9.65 -0.91
CA ILE A 64 5.88 -10.54 -0.43
C ILE A 64 5.41 -11.31 0.82
N GLY A 65 4.96 -10.56 1.83
CA GLY A 65 4.58 -11.11 3.14
C GLY A 65 3.32 -11.98 3.07
N GLN A 66 2.21 -11.52 2.47
CA GLN A 66 1.02 -12.38 2.42
C GLN A 66 1.21 -13.61 1.53
N SER A 67 2.03 -13.51 0.46
CA SER A 67 2.39 -14.70 -0.31
C SER A 67 3.26 -15.66 0.51
N GLY A 68 4.19 -15.14 1.31
CA GLY A 68 5.03 -15.91 2.23
C GLY A 68 4.21 -16.60 3.33
N ASP A 69 3.31 -15.86 3.97
CA ASP A 69 2.38 -16.39 4.97
C ASP A 69 1.45 -17.45 4.36
N ALA A 70 0.99 -17.26 3.12
CA ALA A 70 0.18 -18.26 2.43
C ALA A 70 0.99 -19.51 2.05
N TYR A 71 2.26 -19.33 1.69
CA TYR A 71 3.20 -20.44 1.47
C TYR A 71 3.42 -21.22 2.77
N ASP A 72 3.52 -20.56 3.92
CA ASP A 72 3.84 -21.21 5.20
C ASP A 72 2.61 -21.80 5.91
N THR A 73 1.54 -21.02 6.04
CA THR A 73 0.35 -21.32 6.87
C THR A 73 -0.92 -21.62 6.07
N GLY A 74 -0.88 -21.42 4.74
CA GLY A 74 -2.00 -21.64 3.83
C GLY A 74 -2.96 -20.45 3.71
N LEU A 75 -4.16 -20.70 3.18
CA LEU A 75 -5.12 -19.65 2.82
C LEU A 75 -5.68 -18.86 4.00
N ALA A 76 -5.49 -19.32 5.24
CA ALA A 76 -6.07 -18.67 6.40
C ALA A 76 -5.53 -17.24 6.63
N VAL A 77 -4.34 -16.90 6.11
CA VAL A 77 -3.86 -15.50 6.10
C VAL A 77 -4.82 -14.54 5.37
N PHE A 78 -5.60 -15.03 4.40
CA PHE A 78 -6.60 -14.22 3.70
C PHE A 78 -7.67 -13.65 4.64
N ASN A 79 -7.86 -14.21 5.83
CA ASN A 79 -8.78 -13.69 6.84
C ASN A 79 -8.53 -12.24 7.24
N TYR A 80 -7.28 -11.75 7.17
CA TYR A 80 -6.97 -10.34 7.37
C TYR A 80 -7.67 -9.46 6.32
N ASN A 81 -7.63 -9.87 5.06
CA ASN A 81 -8.27 -9.18 3.95
C ASN A 81 -9.81 -9.32 4.03
N LEU A 82 -10.31 -10.54 4.30
CA LEU A 82 -11.75 -10.79 4.45
C LEU A 82 -12.37 -9.96 5.57
N THR A 83 -11.75 -9.94 6.75
CA THR A 83 -12.18 -9.12 7.88
C THR A 83 -12.07 -7.63 7.56
N GLY A 84 -11.00 -7.24 6.86
CA GLY A 84 -10.83 -5.88 6.33
C GLY A 84 -12.03 -5.42 5.51
N VAL A 85 -12.56 -6.27 4.61
CA VAL A 85 -13.74 -5.95 3.80
C VAL A 85 -14.98 -5.74 4.67
N ILE A 86 -15.20 -6.57 5.70
CA ILE A 86 -16.30 -6.38 6.65
C ILE A 86 -16.17 -5.02 7.35
N VAL A 87 -14.96 -4.68 7.79
CA VAL A 87 -14.68 -3.38 8.42
C VAL A 87 -14.87 -2.22 7.44
N MET A 88 -14.53 -2.36 6.16
CA MET A 88 -14.80 -1.32 5.16
C MET A 88 -16.29 -1.06 4.98
N VAL A 89 -17.12 -2.12 5.03
CA VAL A 89 -18.58 -1.98 4.98
C VAL A 89 -19.08 -1.20 6.19
N PHE A 90 -18.60 -1.56 7.39
CA PHE A 90 -18.89 -0.81 8.60
C PHE A 90 -18.43 0.67 8.48
N PHE A 91 -17.21 0.90 8.00
CA PHE A 91 -16.65 2.22 7.78
C PHE A 91 -17.51 3.05 6.81
N ALA A 92 -17.90 2.48 5.67
CA ALA A 92 -18.72 3.15 4.66
C ALA A 92 -20.11 3.57 5.16
N ILE A 93 -20.72 2.74 6.03
CA ILE A 93 -22.06 3.00 6.56
C ILE A 93 -22.01 4.04 7.69
N PHE A 94 -21.15 3.85 8.68
CA PHE A 94 -21.23 4.56 9.96
C PHE A 94 -20.25 5.72 10.09
N LEU A 95 -18.97 5.50 9.78
CA LEU A 95 -17.89 6.44 10.09
C LEU A 95 -17.62 7.42 8.94
N LEU A 96 -17.66 6.94 7.71
CA LEU A 96 -17.41 7.75 6.52
C LEU A 96 -18.31 9.00 6.43
N PRO A 97 -19.63 8.92 6.65
CA PRO A 97 -20.47 10.12 6.62
C PRO A 97 -20.06 11.17 7.65
N LEU A 98 -19.58 10.74 8.83
CA LEU A 98 -19.10 11.63 9.89
C LEU A 98 -17.83 12.35 9.45
N TYR A 99 -16.88 11.63 8.86
CA TYR A 99 -15.61 12.19 8.41
C TYR A 99 -15.80 13.21 7.28
N ILE A 100 -16.52 12.85 6.21
CA ILE A 100 -16.74 13.78 5.09
C ILE A 100 -17.54 15.01 5.53
N ARG A 101 -18.59 14.86 6.35
CA ARG A 101 -19.42 15.98 6.80
C ARG A 101 -18.70 16.91 7.79
N SER A 102 -17.77 16.38 8.58
CA SER A 102 -16.96 17.18 9.52
C SER A 102 -15.94 18.10 8.84
N LYS A 103 -15.74 17.94 7.52
CA LYS A 103 -14.82 18.73 6.67
C LYS A 103 -13.39 18.80 7.20
N VAL A 104 -12.95 17.81 7.97
CA VAL A 104 -11.58 17.69 8.50
C VAL A 104 -10.56 17.39 7.40
N PHE A 105 -9.28 17.69 7.70
CA PHE A 105 -8.13 17.25 6.93
C PHE A 105 -7.50 15.98 7.51
N THR A 106 -7.55 15.82 8.83
CA THR A 106 -6.88 14.73 9.55
C THR A 106 -7.85 14.02 10.50
N ILE A 107 -7.60 12.74 10.77
CA ILE A 107 -8.29 12.00 11.83
C ILE A 107 -8.05 12.63 13.21
N PRO A 108 -6.82 13.05 13.58
CA PRO A 108 -6.58 13.86 14.77
C PRO A 108 -7.48 15.11 14.90
N GLU A 109 -7.74 15.85 13.83
CA GLU A 109 -8.67 16.99 13.86
C GLU A 109 -10.10 16.55 14.18
N PHE A 110 -10.53 15.38 13.68
CA PHE A 110 -11.81 14.79 14.05
C PHE A 110 -11.85 14.42 15.54
N LEU A 111 -10.77 13.85 16.07
CA LEU A 111 -10.65 13.51 17.49
C LEU A 111 -10.71 14.76 18.38
N GLU A 112 -10.08 15.87 17.98
CA GLU A 112 -10.18 17.15 18.70
C GLU A 112 -11.63 17.63 18.81
N LYS A 113 -12.39 17.56 17.71
CA LYS A 113 -13.81 17.96 17.69
C LYS A 113 -14.67 17.07 18.60
N ARG A 114 -14.26 15.82 18.83
CA ARG A 114 -15.02 14.84 19.62
C ARG A 114 -14.62 14.80 21.09
N PHE A 115 -13.34 15.04 21.39
CA PHE A 115 -12.72 14.91 22.69
C PHE A 115 -12.03 16.23 23.07
N ASP A 116 -10.73 16.37 22.81
CA ASP A 116 -9.94 17.55 23.16
C ASP A 116 -8.68 17.70 22.30
N GLU A 117 -7.99 18.84 22.48
CA GLU A 117 -6.73 19.16 21.78
C GLU A 117 -5.61 18.16 22.08
N ARG A 118 -5.59 17.56 23.27
CA ARG A 118 -4.55 16.58 23.67
C ARG A 118 -4.63 15.32 22.82
N SER A 119 -5.85 14.85 22.56
CA SER A 119 -6.13 13.68 21.72
C SER A 119 -5.55 13.84 20.32
N ARG A 120 -5.66 15.05 19.74
CA ARG A 120 -5.09 15.38 18.44
C ARG A 120 -3.58 15.29 18.41
N PHE A 121 -2.89 15.99 19.32
CA PHE A 121 -1.43 16.01 19.35
C PHE A 121 -0.86 14.62 19.64
N TYR A 122 -1.45 13.89 20.59
CA TYR A 122 -1.00 12.56 20.94
C TYR A 122 -1.10 11.59 19.76
N PHE A 123 -2.27 11.50 19.12
CA PHE A 123 -2.47 10.60 17.99
C PHE A 123 -1.60 11.01 16.79
N SER A 124 -1.55 12.30 16.47
CA SER A 124 -0.77 12.81 15.34
C SER A 124 0.74 12.57 15.54
N ALA A 125 1.28 12.78 16.76
CA ALA A 125 2.68 12.52 17.07
C ALA A 125 3.05 11.04 16.89
N ILE A 126 2.24 10.13 17.43
CA ILE A 126 2.47 8.68 17.31
C ILE A 126 2.41 8.26 15.83
N CYS A 127 1.42 8.73 15.07
CA CYS A 127 1.33 8.43 13.65
C CYS A 127 2.52 8.98 12.86
N ILE A 128 2.99 10.20 13.14
CA ILE A 128 4.15 10.77 12.44
C ILE A 128 5.40 9.92 12.71
N VAL A 129 5.67 9.57 13.97
CA VAL A 129 6.82 8.74 14.33
C VAL A 129 6.72 7.36 13.68
N GLY A 130 5.56 6.70 13.79
CA GLY A 130 5.32 5.40 13.16
C GLY A 130 5.51 5.44 11.63
N ASN A 131 4.93 6.44 10.98
CA ASN A 131 5.01 6.59 9.54
C ASN A 131 6.46 6.83 9.05
N ILE A 132 7.29 7.56 9.81
CA ILE A 132 8.69 7.84 9.43
C ILE A 132 9.56 6.59 9.64
N PHE A 133 9.58 6.07 10.88
CA PHE A 133 10.59 5.11 11.31
C PHE A 133 10.20 3.65 11.08
N LEU A 134 8.90 3.34 10.99
CA LEU A 134 8.41 2.00 10.65
C LEU A 134 8.01 1.95 9.18
N ASP A 135 7.02 2.74 8.77
CA ASP A 135 6.38 2.52 7.47
C ASP A 135 7.25 3.00 6.29
N ALA A 136 7.72 4.25 6.32
CA ALA A 136 8.50 4.82 5.22
C ALA A 136 9.89 4.16 5.10
N ALA A 137 10.60 4.03 6.23
CA ALA A 137 11.90 3.35 6.26
C ALA A 137 11.78 1.87 5.86
N GLY A 138 10.77 1.16 6.37
CA GLY A 138 10.50 -0.22 5.99
C GLY A 138 10.18 -0.38 4.50
N ALA A 139 9.37 0.52 3.93
CA ALA A 139 9.05 0.52 2.51
C ALA A 139 10.29 0.79 1.63
N LEU A 140 11.16 1.73 2.03
CA LEU A 140 12.42 2.02 1.34
C LEU A 140 13.38 0.82 1.39
N TYR A 141 13.55 0.21 2.56
CA TYR A 141 14.38 -0.97 2.73
C TYR A 141 13.87 -2.16 1.90
N ALA A 142 12.56 -2.43 1.94
CA ALA A 142 11.93 -3.45 1.12
C ALA A 142 12.15 -3.19 -0.38
N SER A 143 12.05 -1.92 -0.82
CA SER A 143 12.35 -1.52 -2.21
C SER A 143 13.77 -1.90 -2.61
N ALA A 144 14.72 -1.64 -1.72
CA ALA A 144 16.13 -1.85 -1.98
C ALA A 144 16.50 -3.34 -2.01
N LEU A 145 15.93 -4.16 -1.13
CA LEU A 145 16.11 -5.60 -1.14
C LEU A 145 15.65 -6.23 -2.45
N ILE A 146 14.51 -5.80 -2.98
CA ILE A 146 13.99 -6.29 -4.26
C ILE A 146 14.96 -5.98 -5.40
N ILE A 147 15.47 -4.75 -5.46
CA ILE A 147 16.45 -4.38 -6.49
C ILE A 147 17.78 -5.12 -6.30
N LYS A 148 18.19 -5.42 -5.07
CA LYS A 148 19.37 -6.26 -4.79
C LYS A 148 19.25 -7.67 -5.34
N LEU A 149 18.04 -8.22 -5.49
CA LEU A 149 17.84 -9.51 -6.15
C LEU A 149 18.18 -9.45 -7.65
N ILE A 150 18.03 -8.27 -8.25
CA ILE A 150 18.28 -8.01 -9.67
C ILE A 150 19.73 -7.57 -9.91
N PHE A 151 20.21 -6.63 -9.08
CA PHE A 151 21.54 -6.04 -9.14
C PHE A 151 22.27 -6.26 -7.80
N PRO A 152 22.82 -7.46 -7.56
CA PRO A 152 23.40 -7.80 -6.25
C PRO A 152 24.58 -6.92 -5.83
N THR A 153 25.32 -6.40 -6.82
CA THR A 153 26.50 -5.54 -6.62
C THR A 153 26.16 -4.08 -6.37
N ALA A 154 24.92 -3.65 -6.64
CA ALA A 154 24.51 -2.27 -6.41
C ALA A 154 24.48 -1.94 -4.92
N ASP A 155 24.94 -0.75 -4.53
CA ASP A 155 24.93 -0.34 -3.14
C ASP A 155 23.49 -0.16 -2.62
N LEU A 156 23.20 -0.69 -1.43
CA LEU A 156 21.85 -0.70 -0.86
C LEU A 156 21.37 0.72 -0.57
N GLN A 157 22.24 1.56 -0.01
CA GLN A 157 21.94 2.93 0.34
C GLN A 157 21.68 3.78 -0.90
N VAL A 158 22.45 3.58 -1.98
CA VAL A 158 22.19 4.24 -3.27
C VAL A 158 20.80 3.89 -3.81
N ILE A 159 20.40 2.62 -3.73
CA ILE A 159 19.05 2.21 -4.17
C ILE A 159 17.98 2.92 -3.34
N ILE A 160 18.12 2.92 -2.01
CA ILE A 160 17.19 3.61 -1.09
C ILE A 160 17.04 5.09 -1.49
N LEU A 161 18.16 5.78 -1.71
CA LEU A 161 18.16 7.19 -2.11
C LEU A 161 17.48 7.43 -3.47
N VAL A 162 17.64 6.51 -4.42
CA VAL A 162 16.96 6.58 -5.73
C VAL A 162 15.44 6.44 -5.58
N PHE A 163 14.94 5.49 -4.79
CA PHE A 163 13.49 5.36 -4.56
C PHE A 163 12.91 6.55 -3.79
N ALA A 164 13.64 7.03 -2.79
CA ALA A 164 13.30 8.24 -2.06
C ALA A 164 13.17 9.43 -3.02
N ALA A 165 14.14 9.61 -3.92
CA ALA A 165 14.11 10.68 -4.92
C ALA A 165 12.95 10.52 -5.92
N ILE A 166 12.71 9.32 -6.43
CA ILE A 166 11.60 9.03 -7.36
C ILE A 166 10.26 9.39 -6.71
N SER A 167 10.00 8.90 -5.49
CA SER A 167 8.75 9.17 -4.79
C SER A 167 8.59 10.67 -4.45
N ALA A 168 9.66 11.31 -3.96
CA ALA A 168 9.67 12.73 -3.66
C ALA A 168 9.42 13.61 -4.89
N SER A 169 9.94 13.21 -6.06
CA SER A 169 9.94 14.03 -7.28
C SER A 169 8.56 14.49 -7.72
N TYR A 170 7.54 13.62 -7.65
CA TYR A 170 6.17 13.96 -8.07
C TYR A 170 5.22 14.18 -6.88
N THR A 171 5.53 13.61 -5.71
CA THR A 171 4.70 13.74 -4.51
C THR A 171 4.83 15.12 -3.88
N ILE A 172 6.06 15.63 -3.70
CA ILE A 172 6.29 16.92 -3.04
C ILE A 172 5.72 18.07 -3.87
N PRO A 173 5.96 18.18 -5.20
CA PRO A 173 5.39 19.29 -5.96
C PRO A 173 3.86 19.20 -6.08
N GLY A 174 3.32 17.98 -6.23
CA GLY A 174 1.95 17.77 -6.70
C GLY A 174 0.91 17.41 -5.63
N GLY A 175 1.33 17.02 -4.42
CA GLY A 175 0.44 16.66 -3.31
C GLY A 175 -0.45 15.44 -3.61
N LEU A 176 -1.53 15.29 -2.84
CA LEU A 176 -2.43 14.13 -2.92
C LEU A 176 -3.02 13.93 -4.33
N SER A 177 -3.30 15.00 -5.08
CA SER A 177 -3.82 14.88 -6.46
C SER A 177 -2.84 14.17 -7.40
N SER A 178 -1.54 14.43 -7.24
CA SER A 178 -0.49 13.75 -8.00
C SER A 178 -0.43 12.26 -7.63
N VAL A 179 -0.37 11.99 -6.33
CA VAL A 179 -0.32 10.63 -5.75
C VAL A 179 -1.48 9.78 -6.24
N ILE A 180 -2.72 10.24 -6.07
CA ILE A 180 -3.92 9.48 -6.47
C ILE A 180 -3.90 9.14 -7.96
N ARG A 181 -3.42 10.05 -8.82
CA ARG A 181 -3.43 9.85 -10.27
C ARG A 181 -2.34 8.91 -10.76
N THR A 182 -1.16 8.93 -10.14
CA THR A 182 -0.13 7.93 -10.41
C THR A 182 -0.55 6.55 -9.91
N GLU A 183 -1.26 6.50 -8.78
CA GLU A 183 -1.72 5.25 -8.18
C GLU A 183 -2.75 4.50 -9.01
N ILE A 184 -3.59 5.19 -9.79
CA ILE A 184 -4.53 4.50 -10.70
C ILE A 184 -3.76 3.64 -11.70
N ILE A 185 -2.68 4.19 -12.28
CA ILE A 185 -1.84 3.47 -13.25
C ILE A 185 -1.14 2.31 -12.54
N GLN A 186 -0.57 2.59 -11.37
CA GLN A 186 0.10 1.59 -10.53
C GLN A 186 -0.84 0.45 -10.13
N ALA A 187 -2.10 0.73 -9.79
CA ALA A 187 -3.12 -0.26 -9.46
C ALA A 187 -3.37 -1.19 -10.66
N VAL A 188 -3.51 -0.63 -11.85
CA VAL A 188 -3.75 -1.41 -13.08
C VAL A 188 -2.54 -2.30 -13.39
N VAL A 189 -1.32 -1.75 -13.34
CA VAL A 189 -0.08 -2.50 -13.55
C VAL A 189 0.06 -3.62 -12.51
N LEU A 190 -0.26 -3.32 -11.25
CA LEU A 190 -0.22 -4.29 -10.16
C LEU A 190 -1.20 -5.43 -10.39
N ILE A 191 -2.47 -5.13 -10.66
CA ILE A 191 -3.51 -6.15 -10.92
C ILE A 191 -3.12 -7.00 -12.12
N ALA A 192 -2.68 -6.37 -13.23
CA ALA A 192 -2.26 -7.09 -14.41
C ALA A 192 -1.06 -8.01 -14.14
N GLY A 193 -0.05 -7.53 -13.40
CA GLY A 193 1.10 -8.31 -12.99
C GLY A 193 0.71 -9.50 -12.10
N SER A 194 -0.13 -9.28 -11.08
CA SER A 194 -0.58 -10.33 -10.16
C SER A 194 -1.45 -11.39 -10.86
N VAL A 195 -2.35 -10.98 -11.77
CA VAL A 195 -3.14 -11.92 -12.58
C VAL A 195 -2.23 -12.75 -13.50
N LEU A 196 -1.24 -12.12 -14.12
CA LEU A 196 -0.28 -12.81 -14.98
C LEU A 196 0.54 -13.84 -14.18
N LEU A 197 1.06 -13.46 -13.01
CA LEU A 197 1.76 -14.38 -12.12
C LEU A 197 0.89 -15.57 -11.73
N THR A 198 -0.34 -15.28 -11.30
CA THR A 198 -1.33 -16.29 -10.92
C THR A 198 -1.55 -17.30 -12.04
N TRP A 199 -1.71 -16.84 -13.28
CA TRP A 199 -1.87 -17.72 -14.44
C TRP A 199 -0.69 -18.68 -14.62
N PHE A 200 0.54 -18.20 -14.50
CA PHE A 200 1.74 -19.05 -14.59
C PHE A 200 1.89 -20.00 -13.39
N CYS A 201 1.48 -19.58 -12.19
CA CYS A 201 1.47 -20.44 -11.01
C CYS A 201 0.50 -21.62 -11.20
N PHE A 202 -0.75 -21.35 -11.60
CA PHE A 202 -1.74 -22.40 -11.84
C PHE A 202 -1.32 -23.35 -12.97
N ARG A 203 -0.70 -22.83 -14.02
CA ARG A 203 -0.23 -23.65 -15.14
C ARG A 203 0.84 -24.68 -14.73
N GLN A 204 1.65 -24.37 -13.72
CA GLN A 204 2.78 -25.21 -13.31
C GLN A 204 2.51 -26.01 -12.03
N GLY A 205 1.69 -25.50 -11.12
CA GLY A 205 1.44 -26.11 -9.79
C GLY A 205 -0.02 -26.17 -9.39
N GLY A 206 -0.96 -25.98 -10.32
CA GLY A 206 -2.40 -26.01 -10.03
C GLY A 206 -2.87 -27.34 -9.44
N ASP A 207 -2.27 -28.46 -9.86
CA ASP A 207 -2.61 -29.80 -9.37
C ASP A 207 -2.37 -29.94 -7.86
N TYR A 208 -1.28 -29.36 -7.34
CA TYR A 208 -1.00 -29.36 -5.90
C TYR A 208 -2.11 -28.68 -5.09
N PHE A 209 -2.60 -27.54 -5.56
CA PHE A 209 -3.71 -26.85 -4.91
C PHE A 209 -5.01 -27.65 -5.01
N TYR A 210 -5.28 -28.24 -6.18
CA TYR A 210 -6.45 -29.08 -6.40
C TYR A 210 -6.46 -30.26 -5.42
N ASP A 211 -5.34 -30.96 -5.28
CA ASP A 211 -5.19 -32.10 -4.37
C ASP A 211 -5.44 -31.70 -2.92
N LEU A 212 -4.85 -30.59 -2.45
CA LEU A 212 -5.08 -30.07 -1.10
C LEU A 212 -6.57 -29.75 -0.87
N PHE A 213 -7.21 -29.13 -1.87
CA PHE A 213 -8.62 -28.73 -1.77
C PHE A 213 -9.55 -29.96 -1.74
N THR A 214 -9.34 -30.94 -2.61
CA THR A 214 -10.16 -32.15 -2.64
C THR A 214 -9.99 -33.03 -1.40
N ASN A 215 -8.79 -33.03 -0.81
CA ASN A 215 -8.50 -33.76 0.42
C ASN A 215 -8.90 -33.00 1.70
N ASN A 216 -9.53 -31.81 1.55
CA ASN A 216 -9.94 -30.96 2.68
C ASN A 216 -8.77 -30.66 3.64
N ASP A 217 -7.59 -30.43 3.06
CA ASP A 217 -6.36 -30.16 3.79
C ASP A 217 -6.49 -28.87 4.60
N ILE A 218 -5.86 -28.85 5.78
CA ILE A 218 -5.90 -27.71 6.69
C ILE A 218 -5.44 -26.43 5.98
N LEU A 219 -4.43 -26.47 5.10
CA LEU A 219 -3.89 -25.33 4.37
C LEU A 219 -4.92 -24.60 3.49
N THR A 220 -6.01 -25.27 3.09
CA THR A 220 -7.08 -24.66 2.28
C THR A 220 -8.22 -24.08 3.12
N LYS A 221 -8.26 -24.36 4.43
CA LYS A 221 -9.30 -23.89 5.33
C LYS A 221 -9.03 -22.45 5.75
N LEU A 222 -10.06 -21.62 5.69
CA LEU A 222 -10.01 -20.25 6.23
C LEU A 222 -10.22 -20.24 7.74
N ILE A 223 -11.17 -21.03 8.26
CA ILE A 223 -11.43 -21.09 9.70
C ILE A 223 -10.58 -22.22 10.29
N ARG A 224 -9.68 -21.87 11.21
CA ARG A 224 -8.78 -22.82 11.86
C ARG A 224 -9.18 -23.09 13.32
N PRO A 225 -8.83 -24.28 13.86
CA PRO A 225 -8.99 -24.59 15.28
C PRO A 225 -8.37 -23.55 16.22
N MET A 226 -8.76 -23.57 17.50
CA MET A 226 -8.30 -22.58 18.50
C MET A 226 -6.81 -22.70 18.81
N ASP A 227 -6.25 -23.90 18.65
CA ASP A 227 -4.84 -24.25 18.88
C ASP A 227 -3.94 -23.99 17.66
N ASP A 228 -4.50 -23.52 16.54
CA ASP A 228 -3.72 -23.07 15.38
C ASP A 228 -2.86 -21.85 15.77
N VAL A 229 -1.56 -21.95 15.57
CA VAL A 229 -0.59 -20.92 15.99
C VAL A 229 -0.65 -19.68 15.09
N ALA A 230 -1.10 -19.83 13.84
CA ALA A 230 -1.09 -18.75 12.87
C ALA A 230 -2.40 -17.94 12.88
N THR A 231 -3.55 -18.61 12.81
CA THR A 231 -4.84 -17.96 12.53
C THR A 231 -6.02 -18.64 13.22
N PRO A 232 -6.02 -18.74 14.57
CA PRO A 232 -7.11 -19.38 15.30
C PRO A 232 -8.42 -18.62 15.07
N TRP A 233 -9.55 -19.34 14.97
CA TRP A 233 -10.85 -18.72 14.63
C TRP A 233 -11.25 -17.58 15.57
N LEU A 234 -10.83 -17.61 16.83
CA LEU A 234 -11.13 -16.53 17.77
C LEU A 234 -10.44 -15.23 17.35
N GLY A 235 -9.20 -15.31 16.87
CA GLY A 235 -8.44 -14.17 16.35
C GLY A 235 -9.14 -13.47 15.19
N LEU A 236 -9.82 -14.23 14.32
CA LEU A 236 -10.66 -13.69 13.24
C LEU A 236 -11.80 -12.80 13.77
N ILE A 237 -12.38 -13.12 14.94
CA ILE A 237 -13.54 -12.43 15.48
C ILE A 237 -13.14 -11.28 16.42
N VAL A 238 -12.09 -11.45 17.23
CA VAL A 238 -11.75 -10.46 18.27
C VAL A 238 -10.52 -9.62 17.92
N GLY A 239 -9.54 -10.18 17.21
CA GLY A 239 -8.26 -9.53 16.93
C GLY A 239 -8.26 -8.78 15.60
N MET A 240 -8.55 -9.49 14.51
CA MET A 240 -8.50 -8.94 13.15
C MET A 240 -9.42 -7.73 12.94
N PRO A 241 -10.64 -7.63 13.52
CA PRO A 241 -11.46 -6.44 13.37
C PRO A 241 -10.83 -5.19 13.98
N VAL A 242 -10.10 -5.32 15.10
CA VAL A 242 -9.40 -4.18 15.73
C VAL A 242 -8.32 -3.63 14.80
N LEU A 243 -7.52 -4.52 14.22
CA LEU A 243 -6.51 -4.16 13.22
C LEU A 243 -7.15 -3.56 11.96
N GLY A 244 -8.24 -4.14 11.50
CA GLY A 244 -9.00 -3.64 10.36
C GLY A 244 -9.56 -2.24 10.59
N ILE A 245 -10.12 -1.95 11.78
CA ILE A 245 -10.67 -0.62 12.12
C ILE A 245 -9.54 0.41 12.18
N TYR A 246 -8.38 0.05 12.74
CA TYR A 246 -7.23 0.92 12.69
C TYR A 246 -6.83 1.21 11.23
N PHE A 247 -6.59 0.17 10.44
CA PHE A 247 -6.06 0.29 9.09
C PHE A 247 -7.01 1.03 8.14
N TRP A 248 -8.30 0.69 8.11
CA TRP A 248 -9.25 1.24 7.14
C TRP A 248 -9.90 2.55 7.59
N ALA A 249 -10.12 2.73 8.90
CA ALA A 249 -10.92 3.85 9.41
C ALA A 249 -10.13 4.87 10.24
N ASN A 250 -8.90 4.58 10.69
CA ASN A 250 -8.12 5.52 11.50
C ASN A 250 -6.75 5.86 10.90
N ASN A 251 -6.20 5.02 10.04
CA ASN A 251 -4.94 5.30 9.35
C ASN A 251 -5.13 6.50 8.43
N GLN A 252 -4.36 7.57 8.67
CA GLN A 252 -4.45 8.80 7.92
C GLN A 252 -4.27 8.56 6.41
N THR A 253 -3.37 7.66 6.00
CA THR A 253 -3.10 7.35 4.58
C THR A 253 -4.35 6.84 3.87
N MET A 254 -5.10 5.94 4.52
CA MET A 254 -6.32 5.36 3.95
C MET A 254 -7.47 6.36 4.00
N VAL A 255 -7.73 6.94 5.17
CA VAL A 255 -8.88 7.84 5.36
C VAL A 255 -8.75 9.10 4.49
N GLN A 256 -7.54 9.63 4.33
CA GLN A 256 -7.31 10.83 3.53
C GLN A 256 -7.72 10.65 2.06
N LYS A 257 -7.53 9.45 1.48
CA LYS A 257 -8.02 9.14 0.13
C LYS A 257 -9.54 9.17 0.07
N VAL A 258 -10.21 8.66 1.10
CA VAL A 258 -11.67 8.70 1.16
C VAL A 258 -12.19 10.13 1.38
N LEU A 259 -11.48 10.95 2.15
CA LEU A 259 -11.77 12.37 2.33
C LEU A 259 -11.62 13.19 1.04
N SER A 260 -10.90 12.68 0.03
CA SER A 260 -10.79 13.30 -1.30
C SER A 260 -12.02 13.07 -2.19
N ALA A 261 -12.97 12.23 -1.76
CA ALA A 261 -14.19 11.95 -2.50
C ALA A 261 -15.07 13.21 -2.65
N ARG A 262 -15.71 13.35 -3.81
CA ARG A 262 -16.62 14.46 -4.12
C ARG A 262 -17.92 14.48 -3.31
N SER A 263 -18.33 13.33 -2.78
CA SER A 263 -19.51 13.19 -1.92
C SER A 263 -19.38 11.96 -1.04
N VAL A 264 -20.25 11.86 -0.02
CA VAL A 264 -20.35 10.68 0.85
C VAL A 264 -20.62 9.42 0.01
N ASP A 265 -21.54 9.49 -0.94
CA ASP A 265 -21.91 8.33 -1.75
C ASP A 265 -20.79 7.89 -2.69
N GLU A 266 -19.97 8.82 -3.16
CA GLU A 266 -18.80 8.51 -3.96
C GLU A 266 -17.70 7.87 -3.11
N GLY A 267 -17.52 8.33 -1.87
CA GLY A 267 -16.66 7.66 -0.90
C GLY A 267 -17.13 6.23 -0.59
N ARG A 268 -18.45 6.03 -0.41
CA ARG A 268 -19.05 4.70 -0.15
C ARG A 268 -18.82 3.75 -1.31
N LYS A 269 -19.15 4.17 -2.54
CA LYS A 269 -18.90 3.39 -3.76
C LYS A 269 -17.42 3.08 -3.94
N GLY A 270 -16.53 4.02 -3.59
CA GLY A 270 -15.08 3.81 -3.62
C GLY A 270 -14.62 2.75 -2.63
N LEU A 271 -15.13 2.77 -1.40
CA LEU A 271 -14.87 1.72 -0.42
C LEU A 271 -15.42 0.35 -0.87
N MET A 272 -16.60 0.30 -1.49
CA MET A 272 -17.15 -0.97 -2.01
C MET A 272 -16.30 -1.52 -3.16
N LEU A 273 -15.83 -0.66 -4.07
CA LEU A 273 -14.90 -1.07 -5.13
C LEU A 273 -13.61 -1.62 -4.53
N ASN A 274 -13.03 -0.92 -3.55
CA ASN A 274 -11.83 -1.39 -2.86
C ASN A 274 -12.08 -2.74 -2.18
N GLY A 275 -13.19 -2.90 -1.47
CA GLY A 275 -13.56 -4.17 -0.84
C GLY A 275 -13.66 -5.32 -1.84
N PHE A 276 -14.28 -5.09 -2.99
CA PHE A 276 -14.33 -6.07 -4.08
C PHE A 276 -12.94 -6.46 -4.58
N LEU A 277 -12.05 -5.48 -4.82
CA LEU A 277 -10.67 -5.73 -5.25
C LEU A 277 -9.85 -6.45 -4.15
N THR A 278 -10.07 -6.10 -2.88
CA THR A 278 -9.44 -6.77 -1.74
C THR A 278 -9.86 -8.23 -1.66
N LEU A 279 -11.11 -8.60 -1.98
CA LEU A 279 -11.50 -10.01 -2.07
C LEU A 279 -10.77 -10.76 -3.19
N ALA A 280 -10.46 -10.09 -4.30
CA ALA A 280 -9.71 -10.70 -5.40
C ALA A 280 -8.29 -11.13 -4.98
N THR A 281 -7.72 -10.56 -3.91
CA THR A 281 -6.39 -10.93 -3.39
C THR A 281 -6.29 -12.38 -2.94
N LEU A 282 -7.41 -13.04 -2.61
CA LEU A 282 -7.43 -14.49 -2.41
C LEU A 282 -6.91 -15.21 -3.66
N LEU A 283 -7.40 -14.81 -4.82
CA LEU A 283 -7.07 -15.42 -6.10
C LEU A 283 -5.69 -14.99 -6.60
N ILE A 284 -5.32 -13.72 -6.42
CA ILE A 284 -4.12 -13.15 -7.04
C ILE A 284 -2.88 -13.07 -6.15
N ILE A 285 -3.01 -13.34 -4.85
CA ILE A 285 -1.90 -13.33 -3.87
C ILE A 285 -1.87 -14.65 -3.07
N ALA A 286 -2.93 -14.93 -2.30
CA ALA A 286 -2.91 -16.04 -1.32
C ALA A 286 -2.83 -17.43 -1.99
N ILE A 287 -3.69 -17.71 -2.98
CA ILE A 287 -3.65 -19.00 -3.69
C ILE A 287 -2.31 -19.20 -4.44
N PRO A 288 -1.78 -18.23 -5.20
CA PRO A 288 -0.44 -18.34 -5.79
C PRO A 288 0.65 -18.65 -4.76
N GLY A 289 0.63 -17.99 -3.59
CA GLY A 289 1.56 -18.29 -2.49
C GLY A 289 1.47 -19.73 -2.01
N LEU A 290 0.25 -20.27 -1.84
CA LEU A 290 0.05 -21.67 -1.46
C LEU A 290 0.47 -22.65 -2.56
N ILE A 291 0.14 -22.38 -3.83
CA ILE A 291 0.60 -23.20 -4.98
C ILE A 291 2.13 -23.27 -4.99
N ALA A 292 2.79 -22.14 -4.73
CA ALA A 292 4.24 -22.06 -4.72
C ALA A 292 4.90 -22.93 -3.63
N ARG A 293 4.16 -23.35 -2.60
CA ARG A 293 4.62 -24.36 -1.63
C ARG A 293 4.95 -25.70 -2.27
N GLY A 294 4.14 -26.14 -3.23
CA GLY A 294 4.39 -27.35 -4.01
C GLY A 294 5.51 -27.17 -5.04
N LEU A 295 5.66 -25.96 -5.61
CA LEU A 295 6.64 -25.67 -6.65
C LEU A 295 8.07 -25.45 -6.10
N PHE A 296 8.19 -24.85 -4.92
CA PHE A 296 9.46 -24.48 -4.30
C PHE A 296 9.53 -25.02 -2.86
N PRO A 297 9.54 -26.35 -2.65
CA PRO A 297 9.54 -26.91 -1.31
C PRO A 297 10.82 -26.55 -0.54
N GLY A 298 10.68 -26.24 0.75
CA GLY A 298 11.81 -26.07 1.66
C GLY A 298 12.54 -24.73 1.59
N LEU A 299 11.89 -23.66 1.12
CA LEU A 299 12.45 -22.29 1.23
C LEU A 299 12.76 -21.94 2.70
N GLU A 300 14.01 -21.56 2.99
CA GLU A 300 14.44 -21.13 4.34
C GLU A 300 13.69 -19.90 4.84
N ARG A 301 13.31 -19.00 3.92
CA ARG A 301 12.57 -17.77 4.22
C ARG A 301 11.30 -17.75 3.37
N PRO A 302 10.10 -17.95 3.96
CA PRO A 302 8.84 -17.94 3.23
C PRO A 302 8.63 -16.68 2.37
N ASP A 303 9.08 -15.51 2.84
CA ASP A 303 9.00 -14.24 2.11
C ASP A 303 9.69 -14.28 0.72
N MET A 304 10.66 -15.18 0.52
CA MET A 304 11.33 -15.33 -0.77
C MET A 304 10.48 -16.03 -1.82
N VAL A 305 9.29 -16.52 -1.45
CA VAL A 305 8.39 -17.22 -2.38
C VAL A 305 7.92 -16.31 -3.51
N TYR A 306 7.58 -15.05 -3.22
CA TYR A 306 7.11 -14.13 -4.27
C TYR A 306 8.20 -13.82 -5.30
N PRO A 307 9.43 -13.43 -4.89
CA PRO A 307 10.56 -13.38 -5.80
C PRO A 307 10.82 -14.70 -6.55
N ALA A 308 10.73 -15.85 -5.87
CA ALA A 308 10.95 -17.16 -6.50
C ALA A 308 9.93 -17.45 -7.60
N MET A 309 8.64 -17.15 -7.37
CA MET A 309 7.59 -17.26 -8.39
C MET A 309 7.91 -16.36 -9.59
N VAL A 310 8.26 -15.10 -9.35
CA VAL A 310 8.60 -14.14 -10.42
C VAL A 310 9.79 -14.64 -11.24
N ILE A 311 10.86 -15.12 -10.60
CA ILE A 311 12.10 -15.54 -11.27
C ILE A 311 11.91 -16.82 -12.08
N ASN A 312 11.25 -17.82 -11.50
CA ASN A 312 11.27 -19.17 -12.05
C ASN A 312 10.04 -19.49 -12.93
N LEU A 313 8.92 -18.77 -12.76
CA LEU A 313 7.67 -19.09 -13.48
C LEU A 313 7.42 -18.18 -14.67
N ILE A 314 8.04 -17.00 -14.72
CA ILE A 314 7.73 -15.97 -15.73
C ILE A 314 8.72 -16.05 -16.91
N PRO A 315 8.23 -16.13 -18.15
CA PRO A 315 9.10 -16.15 -19.32
C PRO A 315 9.75 -14.78 -19.59
N LYS A 316 10.86 -14.82 -20.32
CA LYS A 316 11.60 -13.61 -20.74
C LYS A 316 10.67 -12.64 -21.49
N GLY A 317 10.79 -11.34 -21.20
CA GLY A 317 9.97 -10.28 -21.78
C GLY A 317 8.70 -9.93 -21.02
N LEU A 318 8.17 -10.83 -20.17
CA LEU A 318 7.07 -10.52 -19.24
C LEU A 318 7.59 -10.09 -17.86
N MET A 319 8.87 -10.34 -17.58
CA MET A 319 9.53 -9.98 -16.32
C MET A 319 9.42 -8.48 -16.00
N ALA A 320 9.55 -7.62 -17.01
CA ALA A 320 9.41 -6.17 -16.84
C ALA A 320 8.05 -5.76 -16.27
N ILE A 321 6.96 -6.45 -16.63
CA ILE A 321 5.60 -6.14 -16.15
C ILE A 321 5.50 -6.46 -14.66
N LEU A 322 6.04 -7.60 -14.22
CA LEU A 322 6.02 -8.02 -12.82
C LEU A 322 6.90 -7.13 -11.95
N LEU A 323 8.07 -6.77 -12.46
CA LEU A 323 8.95 -5.81 -11.80
C LEU A 323 8.30 -4.43 -11.74
N ALA A 324 7.65 -3.97 -12.81
CA ALA A 324 6.90 -2.72 -12.80
C ALA A 324 5.78 -2.76 -11.75
N ALA A 325 5.02 -3.86 -11.64
CA ALA A 325 3.99 -4.05 -10.62
C ALA A 325 4.56 -3.97 -9.19
N LEU A 326 5.70 -4.61 -8.95
CA LEU A 326 6.36 -4.60 -7.64
C LEU A 326 6.89 -3.21 -7.29
N LEU A 327 7.53 -2.52 -8.24
CA LEU A 327 7.98 -1.13 -8.08
C LEU A 327 6.81 -0.16 -7.89
N SER A 328 5.68 -0.43 -8.54
CA SER A 328 4.45 0.34 -8.39
C SER A 328 3.93 0.30 -6.96
N ALA A 329 3.88 -0.91 -6.37
CA ALA A 329 3.47 -1.09 -4.98
C ALA A 329 4.36 -0.30 -4.01
N LEU A 330 5.68 -0.37 -4.22
CA LEU A 330 6.68 0.32 -3.39
C LEU A 330 6.54 1.85 -3.47
N ILE A 331 6.49 2.39 -4.69
CA ILE A 331 6.43 3.83 -4.94
C ILE A 331 5.06 4.39 -4.47
N SER A 332 3.97 3.67 -4.70
CA SER A 332 2.63 4.05 -4.20
C SER A 332 2.62 4.15 -2.68
N THR A 333 3.13 3.12 -1.99
CA THR A 333 3.17 3.09 -0.51
C THR A 333 3.93 4.29 0.04
N LEU A 334 5.13 4.54 -0.47
CA LEU A 334 6.00 5.62 -0.01
C LEU A 334 5.39 7.00 -0.26
N SER A 335 4.84 7.23 -1.46
CA SER A 335 4.20 8.51 -1.80
C SER A 335 2.95 8.79 -0.95
N ALA A 336 2.17 7.75 -0.62
CA ALA A 336 1.01 7.85 0.25
C ALA A 336 1.40 8.20 1.70
N ILE A 337 2.44 7.56 2.25
CA ILE A 337 2.98 7.86 3.59
C ILE A 337 3.54 9.29 3.66
N LEU A 338 4.28 9.72 2.63
CA LEU A 338 4.82 11.08 2.58
C LEU A 338 3.74 12.15 2.62
N ASN A 339 2.68 11.96 1.84
CA ASN A 339 1.57 12.90 1.81
C ASN A 339 0.80 12.91 3.14
N SER A 340 0.48 11.74 3.70
CA SER A 340 -0.29 11.65 4.95
C SER A 340 0.46 12.22 6.14
N THR A 341 1.74 11.89 6.28
CA THR A 341 2.60 12.37 7.36
C THR A 341 2.84 13.89 7.27
N SER A 342 3.04 14.40 6.05
CA SER A 342 3.13 15.84 5.80
C SER A 342 1.84 16.57 6.18
N THR A 343 0.69 15.96 5.89
CA THR A 343 -0.62 16.51 6.27
C THR A 343 -0.79 16.55 7.78
N LEU A 344 -0.46 15.46 8.48
CA LEU A 344 -0.50 15.38 9.95
C LEU A 344 0.32 16.51 10.57
N PHE A 345 1.61 16.62 10.19
CA PHE A 345 2.47 17.66 10.74
C PHE A 345 1.96 19.08 10.43
N THR A 346 1.60 19.33 9.16
CA THR A 346 1.22 20.68 8.73
C THR A 346 -0.07 21.13 9.39
N ILE A 347 -1.08 20.27 9.41
CA ILE A 347 -2.42 20.64 9.87
C ILE A 347 -2.51 20.56 11.40
N ASP A 348 -1.90 19.54 12.02
CA ASP A 348 -2.03 19.31 13.45
C ASP A 348 -1.03 20.10 14.30
N PHE A 349 0.14 20.43 13.75
CA PHE A 349 1.17 21.19 14.47
C PHE A 349 1.37 22.57 13.85
N TYR A 350 1.83 22.65 12.60
CA TYR A 350 2.25 23.92 12.01
C TYR A 350 1.12 24.97 11.99
N ALA A 351 -0.08 24.60 11.54
CA ALA A 351 -1.25 25.48 11.50
C ALA A 351 -1.75 25.91 12.88
N ARG A 352 -1.53 25.10 13.93
CA ARG A 352 -1.92 25.43 15.31
C ARG A 352 -1.00 26.50 15.92
N PHE A 353 0.31 26.37 15.69
CA PHE A 353 1.29 27.35 16.15
C PHE A 353 1.28 28.63 15.29
N HIS A 354 0.88 28.52 14.02
CA HIS A 354 0.82 29.64 13.08
C HIS A 354 -0.63 29.91 12.63
N LYS A 355 -1.48 30.39 13.55
CA LYS A 355 -2.92 30.63 13.30
C LYS A 355 -3.22 31.60 12.15
N GLN A 356 -2.26 32.41 11.72
CA GLN A 356 -2.36 33.35 10.60
C GLN A 356 -1.72 32.83 9.30
N ALA A 357 -1.29 31.56 9.25
CA ALA A 357 -0.75 30.97 8.02
C ALA A 357 -1.84 30.90 6.95
N ASP A 358 -1.61 31.57 5.83
CA ASP A 358 -2.47 31.47 4.67
C ASP A 358 -2.28 30.10 3.98
N SER A 359 -3.17 29.80 3.05
CA SER A 359 -3.16 28.52 2.36
C SER A 359 -1.84 28.21 1.65
N LYS A 360 -1.13 29.22 1.15
CA LYS A 360 0.16 29.04 0.46
C LYS A 360 1.26 28.66 1.45
N LYS A 361 1.32 29.30 2.63
CA LYS A 361 2.26 28.92 3.69
C LYS A 361 2.05 27.49 4.17
N LEU A 362 0.80 27.03 4.27
CA LEU A 362 0.52 25.62 4.61
C LEU A 362 1.05 24.65 3.55
N VAL A 363 0.90 24.96 2.26
CA VAL A 363 1.46 24.12 1.19
C VAL A 363 2.99 24.09 1.27
N VAL A 364 3.64 25.23 1.50
CA VAL A 364 5.10 25.30 1.65
C VAL A 364 5.57 24.49 2.86
N ALA A 365 4.91 24.64 4.01
CA ALA A 365 5.20 23.84 5.19
C ALA A 365 5.09 22.35 4.89
N GLY A 366 4.00 21.91 4.24
CA GLY A 366 3.82 20.52 3.83
C GLY A 366 4.92 20.01 2.91
N LYS A 367 5.36 20.81 1.94
CA LYS A 367 6.47 20.45 1.03
C LYS A 367 7.79 20.27 1.78
N ILE A 368 8.10 21.18 2.70
CA ILE A 368 9.29 21.10 3.56
C ILE A 368 9.21 19.87 4.46
N THR A 369 8.08 19.62 5.10
CA THR A 369 7.89 18.44 5.95
C THR A 369 8.07 17.15 5.15
N SER A 370 7.47 17.03 3.96
CA SER A 370 7.66 15.86 3.09
C SER A 370 9.14 15.61 2.77
N LEU A 371 9.91 16.68 2.50
CA LEU A 371 11.35 16.58 2.24
C LEU A 371 12.11 16.10 3.48
N VAL A 372 11.79 16.63 4.66
CA VAL A 372 12.41 16.21 5.94
C VAL A 372 12.09 14.75 6.24
N ILE A 373 10.82 14.35 6.11
CA ILE A 373 10.36 12.98 6.36
C ILE A 373 11.12 11.99 5.47
N ILE A 374 11.16 12.24 4.15
CA ILE A 374 11.79 11.28 3.24
C ILE A 374 13.29 11.18 3.48
N THR A 375 13.93 12.29 3.85
CA THR A 375 15.36 12.32 4.16
C THR A 375 15.65 11.50 5.41
N ILE A 376 14.91 11.74 6.50
CA ILE A 376 15.08 10.97 7.75
C ILE A 376 14.83 9.49 7.50
N ALA A 377 13.74 9.13 6.81
CA ALA A 377 13.41 7.75 6.51
C ALA A 377 14.49 7.06 5.66
N ALA A 378 15.06 7.75 4.67
CA ALA A 378 16.10 7.20 3.80
C ALA A 378 17.44 6.97 4.52
N PHE A 379 17.80 7.80 5.50
CA PHE A 379 19.00 7.59 6.31
C PHE A 379 18.79 6.62 7.48
N TRP A 380 17.54 6.44 7.91
CA TRP A 380 17.17 5.47 8.95
C TRP A 380 17.03 4.05 8.41
N ALA A 381 16.62 3.90 7.15
CA ALA A 381 16.50 2.60 6.50
C ALA A 381 17.85 1.82 6.59
N PRO A 382 17.83 0.53 6.99
CA PRO A 382 19.03 -0.26 7.23
C PRO A 382 19.94 -0.49 6.02
#